data_AF-A0AAC9NLD0-F1
#
_entry.id   AF-A0AAC9NLD0-F1
#
_cell.length_a   1.000
_cell.length_b   1.000
_cell.length_c   1.000
_cell.angle_alpha   90.00
_cell.angle_beta   90.00
_cell.angle_gamma   90.00
#
_symmetry.space_group_name_H-M   'P 1'
#
loop_
_entity.id
_entity.type
_entity.pdbx_description
1 polymer ?
#
loop_
_entity_poly.entity_id
_entity_poly.type
_entity_poly.pdbx_seq_one_letter_code
_entity_poly.pdbx_strand_id
1 'polypeptide(L)'
;MNHLRKHVDELFKEIPDSGKKATIMQEVMQNLEEKVLDLMEQGKAEDDAINKAIVEFGDIEDLKKELDVKLPAKNNLRKLNLGYSIWGSFLIISLFIFINLYYTPNVIWFVYPTFAVLWWPLTMYFSWKKAKKG
;
A
#
# COMPACT_ATOMS: atom_id res chain seq x y z
N MET A 1 10.97 26.74 -7.05
CA MET A 1 10.82 25.56 -6.13
C MET A 1 10.34 25.82 -4.67
N ASN A 2 10.85 26.82 -3.92
CA ASN A 2 10.51 26.97 -2.49
C ASN A 2 9.02 27.23 -2.17
N HIS A 3 8.26 27.82 -3.09
CA HIS A 3 6.84 28.10 -2.92
C HIS A 3 5.98 26.83 -2.96
N LEU A 4 6.36 25.85 -3.78
CA LEU A 4 5.67 24.57 -3.88
C LEU A 4 5.80 23.78 -2.56
N ARG A 5 7.02 23.74 -2.00
CA ARG A 5 7.27 23.07 -0.73
C ARG A 5 6.53 23.69 0.44
N LYS A 6 6.52 25.03 0.52
CA LYS A 6 5.74 25.75 1.54
C LYS A 6 4.25 25.47 1.43
N HIS A 7 3.72 25.44 0.21
CA HIS A 7 2.31 25.14 -0.01
C HIS A 7 1.99 23.73 0.49
N VAL A 8 2.78 22.72 0.09
CA VAL A 8 2.57 21.34 0.56
C VAL A 8 2.78 21.20 2.08
N ASP A 9 3.72 21.91 2.68
CA ASP A 9 3.87 21.93 4.14
C ASP A 9 2.61 22.51 4.83
N GLU A 10 2.04 23.57 4.26
CA GLU A 10 0.75 24.13 4.70
C GLU A 10 -0.40 23.13 4.47
N LEU A 11 -0.39 22.40 3.35
CA LEU A 11 -1.37 21.36 3.05
C LEU A 11 -1.38 20.24 4.13
N PHE A 12 -0.24 19.93 4.73
CA PHE A 12 -0.14 18.83 5.67
C PHE A 12 -0.06 19.29 7.14
N LYS A 13 -0.23 20.58 7.42
CA LYS A 13 -0.05 21.15 8.77
C LYS A 13 -1.04 20.62 9.81
N GLU A 14 -2.28 20.37 9.43
CA GLU A 14 -3.34 19.90 10.33
C GLU A 14 -3.34 18.38 10.54
N ILE A 15 -2.60 17.64 9.71
CA ILE A 15 -2.56 16.17 9.78
C ILE A 15 -1.56 15.76 10.88
N PRO A 16 -1.98 14.92 11.86
CA PRO A 16 -1.10 14.46 12.92
C PRO A 16 0.09 13.70 12.35
N ASP A 17 1.26 13.97 12.93
CA ASP A 17 2.51 13.43 12.43
C ASP A 17 2.52 11.90 12.58
N SER A 18 2.53 11.22 11.45
CA SER A 18 2.56 9.76 11.36
C SER A 18 3.49 9.40 10.21
N GLY A 19 4.18 8.25 10.27
CA GLY A 19 5.08 7.85 9.18
C GLY A 19 4.44 7.84 7.79
N LYS A 20 3.10 7.78 7.71
CA LYS A 20 2.32 7.87 6.48
C LYS A 20 2.17 9.29 5.94
N LYS A 21 2.14 10.30 6.82
CA LYS A 21 2.06 11.73 6.45
C LYS A 21 3.24 12.10 5.55
N ALA A 22 4.45 11.74 5.97
CA ALA A 22 5.67 12.00 5.21
C ALA A 22 5.61 11.35 3.82
N THR A 23 5.15 10.09 3.73
CA THR A 23 5.01 9.39 2.44
C THR A 23 4.03 10.09 1.50
N ILE A 24 2.83 10.43 1.98
CA ILE A 24 1.80 11.09 1.16
C ILE A 24 2.28 12.48 0.72
N MET A 25 2.94 13.21 1.62
CA MET A 25 3.49 14.52 1.32
C MET A 25 4.55 14.46 0.20
N GLN A 26 5.39 13.40 0.20
CA GLN A 26 6.36 13.17 -0.87
C GLN A 26 5.68 12.79 -2.19
N GLU A 27 4.66 11.93 -2.16
CA GLU A 27 3.90 11.55 -3.36
C GLU A 27 3.19 12.77 -4.00
N VAL A 28 2.57 13.62 -3.17
CA VAL A 28 1.93 14.86 -3.64
C VAL A 28 2.98 15.84 -4.19
N MET A 29 4.12 16.00 -3.50
CA MET A 29 5.21 16.83 -3.97
C MET A 29 5.69 16.41 -5.36
N GLN A 30 5.95 15.10 -5.53
CA GLN A 30 6.48 14.57 -6.77
C GLN A 30 5.49 14.78 -7.94
N ASN A 31 4.20 14.51 -7.74
CA ASN A 31 3.18 14.75 -8.77
C ASN A 31 3.09 16.23 -9.17
N LEU A 32 3.21 17.14 -8.19
CA LEU A 32 3.22 18.57 -8.45
C LEU A 32 4.49 19.00 -9.21
N GLU A 33 5.65 18.46 -8.85
CA GLU A 33 6.91 18.71 -9.55
C GLU A 33 6.87 18.20 -11.00
N GLU A 34 6.35 17.00 -11.23
CA GLU A 34 6.12 16.45 -12.57
C GLU A 34 5.23 17.39 -13.39
N LYS A 35 4.14 17.88 -12.81
CA LYS A 35 3.25 18.83 -13.50
C LYS A 35 3.92 20.18 -13.79
N VAL A 36 4.78 20.66 -12.90
CA VAL A 36 5.57 21.89 -13.14
C VAL A 36 6.58 21.66 -14.26
N LEU A 37 7.24 20.51 -14.30
CA LEU A 37 8.14 20.13 -15.38
C LEU A 37 7.43 20.09 -16.73
N ASP A 38 6.27 19.45 -16.82
CA ASP A 38 5.44 19.42 -18.04
C ASP A 38 5.08 20.82 -18.53
N LEU A 39 4.77 21.74 -17.61
CA LEU A 39 4.43 23.12 -17.93
C LEU A 39 5.67 23.92 -18.39
N MET A 40 6.84 23.65 -17.83
CA MET A 40 8.10 24.24 -18.28
C MET A 40 8.50 23.72 -19.68
N GLU A 41 8.27 22.44 -19.97
CA GLU A 41 8.46 21.87 -21.32
C GLU A 41 7.53 22.49 -22.37
N GLN A 42 6.34 22.93 -21.96
CA GLN A 42 5.43 23.72 -22.80
C GLN A 42 5.91 25.16 -23.04
N GLY A 43 7.10 25.52 -22.53
CA GLY A 43 7.72 26.83 -22.72
C GLY A 43 7.25 27.90 -21.74
N LYS A 44 6.57 27.53 -20.65
CA LYS A 44 6.24 28.48 -19.56
C LYS A 44 7.45 28.72 -18.67
N ALA A 45 7.53 29.93 -18.13
CA ALA A 45 8.51 30.26 -17.10
C ALA A 45 8.26 29.43 -15.82
N GLU A 46 9.33 29.05 -15.11
CA GLU A 46 9.25 28.22 -13.90
C GLU A 46 8.22 28.77 -12.89
N ASP A 47 8.23 30.08 -12.62
CA ASP A 47 7.31 30.69 -11.66
C ASP A 47 5.84 30.65 -12.12
N ASP A 48 5.56 30.78 -13.41
CA ASP A 48 4.20 30.67 -13.97
C ASP A 48 3.72 29.21 -13.97
N ALA A 49 4.63 28.28 -14.25
CA ALA A 49 4.36 26.84 -14.15
C ALA A 49 4.03 26.42 -12.71
N ILE A 50 4.77 26.91 -11.72
CA ILE A 50 4.51 26.67 -10.30
C ILE A 50 3.15 27.25 -9.88
N ASN A 51 2.87 28.50 -10.21
CA ASN A 51 1.59 29.13 -9.85
C ASN A 51 0.41 28.40 -10.51
N LYS A 52 0.55 28.01 -11.78
CA LYS A 52 -0.49 27.25 -12.48
C LYS A 52 -0.69 25.85 -11.89
N ALA A 53 0.38 25.15 -11.53
CA ALA A 53 0.29 23.84 -10.88
C ALA A 53 -0.42 23.93 -9.53
N ILE A 54 -0.13 24.95 -8.71
CA ILE A 54 -0.82 25.18 -7.44
C ILE A 54 -2.30 25.45 -7.66
N VAL A 55 -2.65 26.31 -8.63
CA VAL A 55 -4.06 26.63 -8.94
C VAL A 55 -4.82 25.42 -9.49
N GLU A 56 -4.20 24.61 -10.37
CA GLU A 56 -4.81 23.40 -10.92
C GLU A 56 -4.96 22.28 -9.89
N PHE A 57 -4.07 22.20 -8.91
CA PHE A 57 -4.17 21.23 -7.82
C PHE A 57 -5.32 21.56 -6.87
N GLY A 58 -5.74 22.82 -6.82
CA GLY A 58 -6.87 23.30 -6.01
C GLY A 58 -6.50 23.59 -4.56
N ASP A 59 -7.48 24.03 -3.77
CA ASP A 59 -7.27 24.35 -2.36
C ASP A 59 -7.30 23.09 -1.49
N ILE A 60 -6.59 23.14 -0.36
CA ILE A 60 -6.59 22.06 0.62
C ILE A 60 -7.99 21.72 1.10
N GLU A 61 -8.90 22.68 1.18
CA GLU A 61 -10.22 22.44 1.74
C GLU A 61 -11.02 21.42 0.92
N ASP A 62 -10.85 21.46 -0.41
CA ASP A 62 -11.46 20.49 -1.32
C ASP A 62 -10.77 19.13 -1.21
N LEU A 63 -9.43 19.10 -1.20
CA LEU A 63 -8.67 17.87 -1.00
C LEU A 63 -8.93 17.23 0.37
N LYS A 64 -9.05 18.04 1.43
CA LYS A 64 -9.40 17.62 2.78
C LYS A 64 -10.81 17.08 2.79
N LYS A 65 -11.76 17.68 2.09
CA LYS A 65 -13.13 17.15 1.99
C LYS A 65 -13.19 15.84 1.21
N GLU A 66 -12.33 15.66 0.21
CA GLU A 66 -12.12 14.40 -0.52
C GLU A 66 -11.40 13.32 0.33
N LEU A 67 -10.42 13.74 1.15
CA LEU A 67 -9.57 12.89 2.01
C LEU A 67 -10.20 12.58 3.39
N ASP A 68 -11.03 13.45 3.94
CA ASP A 68 -11.76 13.30 5.21
C ASP A 68 -12.84 12.21 5.11
N VAL A 69 -13.20 11.81 3.88
CA VAL A 69 -14.03 10.62 3.65
C VAL A 69 -13.24 9.31 3.81
N LYS A 70 -11.89 9.34 3.84
CA LYS A 70 -11.07 8.14 4.10
C LYS A 70 -9.74 8.47 4.80
N LEU A 71 -9.78 8.91 6.06
CA LEU A 71 -8.79 8.35 6.98
C LEU A 71 -9.25 6.91 7.28
N PRO A 72 -8.55 5.86 6.81
CA PRO A 72 -8.91 4.51 7.20
C PRO A 72 -8.65 4.40 8.70
N ALA A 73 -9.76 4.42 9.45
CA ALA A 73 -9.78 4.05 10.85
C ALA A 73 -8.93 2.79 11.01
N LYS A 74 -7.94 2.90 11.89
CA LYS A 74 -7.05 1.85 12.36
C LYS A 74 -7.78 0.51 12.54
N ASN A 75 -7.74 -0.35 11.52
CA ASN A 75 -7.83 -1.81 11.60
C ASN A 75 -7.89 -2.40 10.18
N ASN A 76 -7.37 -3.62 10.00
CA ASN A 76 -7.57 -4.50 8.83
C ASN A 76 -6.48 -4.63 7.76
N LEU A 77 -5.26 -4.09 7.91
CA LEU A 77 -4.12 -4.62 7.14
C LEU A 77 -3.80 -6.09 7.49
N ARG A 78 -4.25 -6.57 8.66
CA ARG A 78 -4.21 -8.00 9.02
C ARG A 78 -5.34 -8.83 8.41
N LYS A 79 -6.46 -8.24 7.97
CA LYS A 79 -7.59 -9.00 7.38
C LYS A 79 -7.44 -9.21 5.88
N LEU A 80 -6.78 -8.28 5.18
CA LEU A 80 -6.52 -8.42 3.75
C LEU A 80 -5.61 -9.62 3.44
N ASN A 81 -4.73 -10.05 4.35
CA ASN A 81 -3.81 -11.18 4.09
C ASN A 81 -4.35 -12.58 4.44
N LEU A 82 -5.46 -12.68 5.19
CA LEU A 82 -5.99 -13.99 5.60
C LEU A 82 -6.75 -14.68 4.46
N GLY A 83 -7.58 -13.94 3.72
CA GLY A 83 -8.35 -14.48 2.60
C GLY A 83 -7.46 -15.01 1.46
N TYR A 84 -6.45 -14.22 1.07
CA TYR A 84 -5.46 -14.64 0.06
C TYR A 84 -4.64 -15.85 0.52
N SER A 85 -4.28 -15.94 1.81
CA SER A 85 -3.54 -17.10 2.33
C SER A 85 -4.40 -18.38 2.37
N ILE A 86 -5.70 -18.25 2.65
CA ILE A 86 -6.66 -19.36 2.64
C ILE A 86 -6.87 -19.87 1.21
N TRP A 87 -7.08 -18.96 0.26
CA TRP A 87 -7.27 -19.32 -1.14
C TRP A 87 -6.00 -19.91 -1.76
N GLY A 88 -4.83 -19.34 -1.44
CA GLY A 88 -3.53 -19.89 -1.84
C GLY A 88 -3.28 -21.28 -1.26
N SER A 89 -3.55 -21.49 0.03
CA SER A 89 -3.41 -22.81 0.65
C SER A 89 -4.36 -23.84 0.05
N PHE A 90 -5.61 -23.47 -0.22
CA PHE A 90 -6.60 -24.34 -0.86
C PHE A 90 -6.17 -24.75 -2.28
N LEU A 91 -5.69 -23.80 -3.08
CA LEU A 91 -5.20 -24.05 -4.44
C LEU A 91 -3.97 -24.96 -4.44
N ILE A 92 -3.06 -24.77 -3.49
CA ILE A 92 -1.89 -25.62 -3.30
C ILE A 92 -2.30 -27.05 -2.89
N ILE A 93 -3.19 -27.20 -1.91
CA ILE A 93 -3.69 -28.52 -1.46
C ILE A 93 -4.37 -29.26 -2.61
N SER A 94 -5.20 -28.57 -3.40
CA SER A 94 -5.89 -29.16 -4.56
C SER A 94 -4.91 -29.64 -5.64
N LEU A 95 -3.88 -28.83 -5.97
CA LEU A 95 -2.82 -29.19 -6.92
C LEU A 95 -2.11 -30.48 -6.48
N PHE A 96 -1.77 -30.58 -5.20
CA PHE A 96 -1.05 -31.74 -4.72
C PHE A 96 -1.89 -33.02 -4.64
N ILE A 97 -3.19 -32.93 -4.31
CA ILE A 97 -4.12 -34.07 -4.40
C ILE A 97 -4.17 -34.58 -5.84
N PHE A 98 -4.23 -33.67 -6.82
CA PHE A 98 -4.21 -34.01 -8.24
C PHE A 98 -2.90 -34.72 -8.63
N ILE A 99 -1.74 -34.21 -8.20
CA ILE A 99 -0.43 -34.83 -8.43
C ILE A 99 -0.37 -36.24 -7.82
N ASN A 100 -0.88 -36.42 -6.59
CA ASN A 100 -0.86 -37.70 -5.90
C ASN A 100 -1.72 -38.76 -6.61
N LEU A 101 -2.87 -38.37 -7.15
CA LEU A 101 -3.73 -39.27 -7.92
C LEU A 101 -3.17 -39.60 -9.30
N TYR A 102 -2.50 -38.64 -9.97
CA TYR A 102 -2.03 -38.80 -11.34
C TYR A 102 -0.69 -39.55 -11.45
N TYR A 103 0.27 -39.28 -10.56
CA TYR A 103 1.63 -39.80 -10.70
C TYR A 103 1.87 -41.11 -9.94
N THR A 104 1.38 -41.25 -8.69
CA THR A 104 1.70 -42.44 -7.88
C THR A 104 0.64 -42.72 -6.79
N PRO A 105 -0.48 -43.42 -7.11
CA PRO A 105 -1.53 -43.70 -6.13
C PRO A 105 -1.12 -44.65 -4.98
N ASN A 106 0.09 -45.22 -5.03
CA ASN A 106 0.57 -46.24 -4.08
C ASN A 106 1.60 -45.75 -3.04
N VAL A 107 2.09 -44.49 -3.13
CA VAL A 107 3.17 -43.98 -2.24
C VAL A 107 2.83 -42.60 -1.66
N ILE A 108 2.90 -42.46 -0.33
CA ILE A 108 2.50 -41.26 0.44
C ILE A 108 3.63 -40.20 0.44
N TRP A 109 4.13 -39.80 -0.73
CA TRP A 109 5.22 -38.81 -0.85
C TRP A 109 4.76 -37.36 -0.66
N PHE A 110 3.44 -37.10 -0.73
CA PHE A 110 2.84 -35.77 -0.55
C PHE A 110 3.13 -35.14 0.83
N VAL A 111 3.55 -35.93 1.83
CA VAL A 111 3.81 -35.44 3.18
C VAL A 111 4.94 -34.40 3.24
N TYR A 112 5.97 -34.52 2.40
CA TYR A 112 7.14 -33.65 2.47
C TYR A 112 6.85 -32.20 2.03
N PRO A 113 6.16 -31.97 0.89
CA PRO A 113 5.72 -30.62 0.53
C PRO A 113 4.69 -30.02 1.51
N THR A 114 3.79 -30.83 2.09
CA THR A 114 2.79 -30.31 3.04
C THR A 114 3.41 -29.71 4.28
N PHE A 115 4.47 -30.30 4.81
CA PHE A 115 5.17 -29.75 5.97
C PHE A 115 5.84 -28.41 5.68
N ALA A 116 6.37 -28.22 4.46
CA ALA A 116 6.94 -26.94 4.04
C ALA A 116 5.86 -25.85 3.92
N VAL A 117 4.69 -26.19 3.37
CA VAL A 117 3.56 -25.26 3.25
C VAL A 117 2.93 -24.95 4.63
N LEU A 118 2.86 -25.92 5.54
CA LEU A 118 2.34 -25.76 6.90
C LEU A 118 3.24 -24.92 7.82
N TRP A 119 4.50 -24.71 7.47
CA TRP A 119 5.39 -23.81 8.21
C TRP A 119 4.91 -22.35 8.17
N TRP A 120 4.30 -21.94 7.06
CA TRP A 120 3.79 -20.58 6.85
C TRP A 120 2.64 -20.19 7.80
N PRO A 121 1.56 -20.97 7.96
CA PRO A 121 0.51 -20.66 8.94
C PRO A 121 1.00 -20.76 10.39
N LEU A 122 2.00 -21.60 10.69
CA LEU A 122 2.56 -21.73 12.04
C LEU A 122 3.33 -20.47 12.47
N THR A 123 4.16 -19.92 11.58
CA THR A 123 4.88 -18.65 11.83
C THR A 123 3.91 -17.48 11.97
N MET A 124 2.84 -17.45 11.18
CA MET A 124 1.77 -16.46 11.29
C MET A 124 0.98 -16.58 12.61
N TYR A 125 0.71 -17.81 13.06
CA TYR A 125 0.04 -18.07 14.34
C TYR A 125 0.88 -17.60 15.54
N PHE A 126 2.19 -17.85 15.53
CA PHE A 126 3.07 -17.43 16.63
C PHE A 126 3.25 -15.90 16.69
N SER A 127 3.40 -15.25 15.53
CA SER A 127 3.48 -13.78 15.47
C SER A 127 2.18 -13.10 15.92
N TRP A 128 1.01 -13.70 15.65
CA TRP A 128 -0.27 -13.22 16.17
C TRP A 128 -0.37 -13.34 17.70
N LYS A 129 0.08 -14.47 18.27
CA LYS A 129 0.06 -14.70 19.72
C LYS A 129 1.01 -13.74 20.47
N LYS A 130 2.16 -13.40 19.88
CA LYS A 130 3.13 -12.45 20.47
C LYS A 130 2.59 -11.02 20.48
N ALA A 131 1.82 -10.62 19.47
CA ALA A 131 1.21 -9.30 19.36
C ALA A 131 -0.01 -9.05 20.27
N LYS A 132 -0.46 -10.05 21.03
CA LYS A 132 -1.59 -9.94 21.97
C LYS A 132 -1.13 -9.86 23.44
N LYS A 133 0.18 -9.92 23.69
CA LYS A 133 0.80 -9.93 25.03
C LYS A 133 1.76 -8.76 25.30
N GLY A 134 1.96 -7.86 24.35
CA GLY A 134 2.63 -6.57 24.53
C GLY A 134 1.68 -5.47 24.11
#